data_AF-A0A7R9QRP0-F1
#
_entry.id   AF-A0A7R9QRP0-F1
#
_cell.length_a   1.000
_cell.length_b   1.000
_cell.length_c   1.000
_cell.angle_alpha   90.00
_cell.angle_beta   90.00
_cell.angle_gamma   90.00
#
_symmetry.space_group_name_H-M   'P 1'
#
loop_
_entity.id
_entity.type
_entity.pdbx_description
1 polymer ?
#
loop_
_entity_poly.entity_id
_entity_poly.type
_entity_poly.pdbx_seq_one_letter_code
_entity_poly.pdbx_strand_id
1 'polypeptide(L)'
;MSAMEEHSRRGVKDLKDVIPGLLHLAELSRGRLYLATVKPGLVNPLKTKSDSMITYFSIDDQLVYEGFDADFGPLNEAMLYRYCLKLNKLLKSNKKKIVHYTTTECKKRVNAAYLIGSYCIINLKASPEEVYSKLMANNGPHFLPFRDAAF
;
A
#
# COMPACT_ATOMS: atom_id res chain seq x y z
N MET A 1 -4.91 -5.23 -37.64
CA MET A 1 -4.56 -4.75 -36.28
C MET A 1 -3.49 -3.69 -36.45
N SER A 2 -3.79 -2.45 -36.03
CA SER A 2 -3.02 -1.25 -36.37
C SER A 2 -1.78 -1.11 -35.47
N ALA A 3 -0.69 -0.57 -36.03
CA ALA A 3 0.58 -0.27 -35.35
C ALA A 3 0.47 0.62 -34.10
N MET A 4 -0.71 1.20 -33.84
CA MET A 4 -1.02 1.91 -32.58
C MET A 4 -1.28 0.99 -31.38
N GLU A 5 -1.74 -0.25 -31.56
CA GLU A 5 -1.92 -1.20 -30.44
C GLU A 5 -0.59 -1.84 -29.98
N GLU A 6 0.41 -1.85 -30.86
CA GLU A 6 1.70 -2.48 -30.59
C GLU A 6 2.64 -1.57 -29.78
N HIS A 7 2.44 -0.24 -29.83
CA HIS A 7 3.19 0.72 -29.01
C HIS A 7 2.78 0.75 -27.53
N SER A 8 1.61 0.18 -27.16
CA SER A 8 1.17 0.13 -25.75
C SER A 8 1.78 -1.04 -24.96
N ARG A 9 2.51 -1.96 -25.62
CA ARG A 9 3.15 -3.13 -25.00
C ARG A 9 4.64 -2.94 -24.73
N ARG A 10 5.18 -1.72 -24.86
CA ARG A 10 6.57 -1.43 -24.50
C ARG A 10 6.74 -1.37 -22.97
N GLY A 11 6.98 -2.53 -22.39
CA GLY A 11 7.90 -2.70 -21.26
C GLY A 11 7.53 -2.03 -19.94
N VAL A 12 6.25 -1.99 -19.56
CA VAL A 12 5.93 -1.86 -18.14
C VAL A 12 6.16 -3.24 -17.53
N LYS A 13 7.34 -3.46 -16.93
CA LYS A 13 7.58 -4.66 -16.13
C LYS A 13 6.40 -4.82 -15.16
N ASP A 14 5.89 -6.04 -15.04
CA ASP A 14 4.87 -6.32 -14.03
C ASP A 14 5.47 -5.90 -12.68
N LEU A 15 4.69 -5.20 -11.85
CA LEU A 15 5.16 -4.81 -10.51
C LEU A 15 5.62 -6.05 -9.72
N LYS A 16 5.05 -7.21 -10.03
CA LYS A 16 5.45 -8.49 -9.47
C LYS A 16 6.91 -8.86 -9.74
N ASP A 17 7.46 -8.45 -10.88
CA ASP A 17 8.83 -8.80 -11.30
C ASP A 17 9.88 -7.83 -10.77
N VAL A 18 9.47 -6.63 -10.34
CA VAL A 18 10.40 -5.55 -9.95
C VAL A 18 10.41 -5.22 -8.47
N ILE A 19 9.37 -5.60 -7.73
CA ILE A 19 9.32 -5.36 -6.28
C ILE A 19 10.13 -6.45 -5.58
N PRO A 20 11.30 -6.15 -4.99
CA PRO A 20 12.13 -7.17 -4.37
C PRO A 20 11.42 -7.77 -3.16
N GLY A 21 11.38 -9.11 -3.08
CA GLY A 21 10.79 -9.80 -1.95
C GLY A 21 9.27 -9.67 -1.84
N LEU A 22 8.58 -9.32 -2.93
CA LEU A 22 7.13 -9.24 -2.96
C LEU A 22 6.50 -10.57 -2.58
N LEU A 23 5.52 -10.51 -1.68
CA LEU A 23 4.71 -11.66 -1.25
C LEU A 23 3.25 -11.47 -1.66
N HIS A 24 2.74 -10.25 -1.52
CA HIS A 24 1.36 -9.92 -1.89
C HIS A 24 1.29 -8.51 -2.44
N LEU A 25 0.47 -8.32 -3.47
CA LEU A 25 0.21 -7.05 -4.12
C LEU A 25 -1.29 -6.85 -4.31
N ALA A 26 -1.82 -5.76 -3.78
CA ALA A 26 -3.16 -5.28 -4.05
C ALA A 26 -3.09 -4.01 -4.90
N GLU A 27 -3.89 -3.95 -5.96
CA GLU A 27 -4.10 -2.75 -6.77
C GLU A 27 -5.36 -2.03 -6.31
N LEU A 28 -5.19 -0.85 -5.71
CA LEU A 28 -6.28 -0.08 -5.14
C LEU A 28 -6.85 0.93 -6.15
N SER A 29 -5.97 1.51 -6.97
CA SER A 29 -6.32 2.38 -8.09
C SER A 29 -5.55 1.97 -9.33
N ARG A 30 -6.28 1.75 -10.44
CA ARG A 30 -5.78 1.17 -11.69
C ARG A 30 -4.53 1.89 -12.19
N GLY A 31 -3.44 1.16 -12.36
CA GLY A 31 -2.17 1.65 -12.86
C GLY A 31 -1.43 2.60 -11.93
N ARG A 32 -1.94 2.87 -10.70
CA ARG A 32 -1.57 4.08 -9.97
C ARG A 32 -1.23 3.89 -8.50
N LEU A 33 -2.02 3.12 -7.74
CA LEU A 33 -1.87 2.97 -6.29
C LEU A 33 -1.94 1.51 -5.88
N TYR A 34 -0.90 1.06 -5.18
CA TYR A 34 -0.72 -0.33 -4.78
C TYR A 34 -0.35 -0.43 -3.29
N LEU A 35 -0.84 -1.50 -2.64
CA LEU A 35 -0.33 -1.97 -1.35
C LEU A 35 0.49 -3.23 -1.59
N ALA A 36 1.71 -3.26 -1.09
CA ALA A 36 2.60 -4.42 -1.20
C ALA A 36 3.02 -4.94 0.17
N THR A 37 2.89 -6.25 0.39
CA THR A 37 3.56 -6.94 1.50
C THR A 37 4.88 -7.50 0.97
N VAL A 38 5.99 -7.15 1.62
CA VAL A 38 7.34 -7.55 1.21
C VAL A 38 8.10 -8.20 2.36
N LYS A 39 9.05 -9.09 2.03
CA LYS A 39 9.98 -9.63 3.03
C LYS A 39 10.80 -8.49 3.65
N PRO A 40 10.97 -8.45 4.99
CA PRO A 40 11.78 -7.43 5.66
C PRO A 40 13.19 -7.31 5.08
N GLY A 41 13.70 -6.08 5.01
CA GLY A 41 15.08 -5.80 4.55
C GLY A 41 15.32 -5.87 3.03
N LEU A 42 14.34 -6.30 2.22
CA LEU A 42 14.52 -6.44 0.76
C LEU A 42 14.11 -5.20 -0.04
N VAL A 43 13.17 -4.39 0.47
CA VAL A 43 12.88 -3.07 -0.12
C VAL A 43 13.77 -2.04 0.55
N ASN A 44 14.77 -1.55 -0.19
CA ASN A 44 15.59 -0.43 0.25
C ASN A 44 15.17 0.84 -0.54
N PRO A 45 14.46 1.80 0.10
CA PRO A 45 14.04 3.05 -0.53
C PRO A 45 15.16 3.87 -1.18
N LEU A 46 16.40 3.67 -0.73
CA LEU A 46 17.59 4.36 -1.27
C LEU A 46 18.14 3.68 -2.53
N LYS A 47 17.93 2.36 -2.69
CA LYS A 47 18.35 1.61 -3.89
C LYS A 47 17.24 1.47 -4.94
N THR A 48 15.97 1.55 -4.56
CA THR A 48 14.82 1.47 -5.48
C THR A 48 14.50 2.79 -6.20
N LYS A 49 15.34 3.83 -6.05
CA LYS A 49 15.30 5.06 -6.86
C LYS A 49 15.65 4.85 -8.35
N SER A 50 16.12 3.66 -8.73
CA SER A 50 16.60 3.34 -10.08
C SER A 50 15.50 3.10 -11.12
N ASP A 51 14.24 2.90 -10.71
CA ASP A 51 13.11 2.85 -11.65
C ASP A 51 12.36 4.19 -11.66
N SER A 52 12.58 4.96 -12.72
CA SER A 52 12.02 6.31 -12.87
C SER A 52 10.49 6.36 -12.78
N MET A 53 9.79 5.22 -12.89
CA MET A 53 8.33 5.12 -12.97
C MET A 53 7.63 4.63 -11.70
N ILE A 54 8.37 4.25 -10.64
CA ILE A 54 7.76 3.75 -9.39
C ILE A 54 8.23 4.59 -8.21
N THR A 55 7.32 4.87 -7.28
CA THR A 55 7.62 5.53 -6.01
C THR A 55 7.20 4.65 -4.86
N TYR A 56 8.18 4.23 -4.06
CA TYR A 56 7.98 3.40 -2.89
C TYR A 56 7.90 4.26 -1.63
N PHE A 57 6.99 3.94 -0.73
CA PHE A 57 7.01 4.47 0.63
C PHE A 57 6.41 3.46 1.61
N SER A 58 6.79 3.59 2.88
CA SER A 58 6.19 2.86 3.99
C SER A 58 5.80 3.81 5.12
N ILE A 59 4.98 3.31 6.03
CA ILE A 59 4.58 3.95 7.30
C ILE A 59 4.98 3.13 8.52
N ASP A 60 5.53 1.93 8.32
CA ASP A 60 5.77 0.91 9.36
C ASP A 60 6.53 1.44 10.58
N ASP A 61 7.41 2.42 10.38
CA ASP A 61 8.22 3.05 11.44
C ASP A 61 7.96 4.56 11.57
N GLN A 62 6.94 5.10 10.87
CA GLN A 62 6.61 6.53 10.86
C GLN A 62 5.28 6.84 11.55
N LEU A 63 4.29 5.96 11.40
CA LEU A 63 2.98 6.06 12.02
C LEU A 63 2.79 4.81 12.88
N VAL A 64 3.29 4.90 14.11
CA VAL A 64 3.32 3.78 15.06
C VAL A 64 2.20 3.95 16.06
N TYR A 65 1.37 2.92 16.22
CA TYR A 65 0.33 2.88 17.24
C TYR A 65 0.97 2.67 18.61
N GLU A 66 0.54 3.43 19.60
CA GLU A 66 0.95 3.28 21.01
C GLU A 66 -0.18 2.56 21.75
N GLY A 67 0.00 1.25 21.99
CA GLY A 67 -1.00 0.42 22.65
C GLY A 67 -1.01 0.54 24.15
N PHE A 68 -2.16 0.26 24.75
CA PHE A 68 -2.35 0.23 26.20
C PHE A 68 -2.03 -1.16 26.78
N ASP A 69 -2.36 -2.22 26.05
CA ASP A 69 -2.01 -3.61 26.36
C ASP A 69 -1.74 -4.40 25.05
N ALA A 70 -2.52 -5.45 24.75
CA ALA A 70 -2.32 -6.26 23.57
C ALA A 70 -2.91 -5.64 22.28
N ASP A 71 -3.64 -4.53 22.39
CA ASP A 71 -4.15 -3.73 21.29
C ASP A 71 -3.02 -3.19 20.41
N PHE A 72 -3.31 -3.00 19.13
CA PHE A 72 -2.30 -2.63 18.15
C PHE A 72 -2.82 -1.71 17.04
N GLY A 73 -4.04 -1.22 17.18
CA GLY A 73 -4.69 -0.36 16.20
C GLY A 73 -6.22 -0.39 16.32
N PRO A 74 -6.92 0.24 15.36
CA PRO A 74 -6.35 0.93 14.19
C PRO A 74 -5.59 2.21 14.57
N LEU A 75 -4.75 2.70 13.66
CA LEU A 75 -4.13 4.03 13.81
C LEU A 75 -5.21 5.12 13.91
N ASN A 76 -4.97 6.12 14.76
CA ASN A 76 -5.95 7.18 15.03
C ASN A 76 -6.14 8.18 13.87
N GLU A 77 -7.14 9.05 14.00
CA GLU A 77 -7.51 10.03 12.96
C GLU A 77 -6.37 11.00 12.60
N ALA A 78 -5.55 11.41 13.56
CA ALA A 78 -4.42 12.31 13.28
C ALA A 78 -3.36 11.62 12.39
N MET A 79 -3.12 10.32 12.60
CA MET A 79 -2.23 9.52 11.76
C MET A 79 -2.83 9.26 10.38
N LEU A 80 -4.14 9.01 10.30
CA LEU A 80 -4.86 8.91 9.02
C LEU A 80 -4.77 10.22 8.24
N TYR A 81 -4.98 11.37 8.87
CA TYR A 81 -4.85 12.67 8.23
C TYR A 81 -3.43 12.89 7.67
N ARG A 82 -2.39 12.59 8.46
CA ARG A 82 -0.99 12.65 8.01
C ARG A 82 -0.72 11.71 6.83
N TYR A 83 -1.27 10.51 6.86
CA TYR A 83 -1.21 9.57 5.74
C TYR A 83 -1.84 10.16 4.47
N CYS A 84 -3.04 10.71 4.59
CA CYS A 84 -3.74 11.35 3.47
C CYS A 84 -2.93 12.51 2.88
N LEU A 85 -2.34 13.38 3.71
CA LEU A 85 -1.49 14.47 3.23
C LEU A 85 -0.27 13.95 2.45
N LYS A 86 0.42 12.94 2.99
CA LYS A 86 1.58 12.31 2.34
C LYS A 86 1.19 11.70 0.99
N LEU A 87 0.13 10.90 0.96
CA LEU A 87 -0.30 10.22 -0.26
C LEU A 87 -0.84 11.18 -1.31
N ASN A 88 -1.60 12.21 -0.91
CA ASN A 88 -2.04 13.29 -1.80
C ASN A 88 -0.85 14.00 -2.46
N LYS A 89 0.21 14.30 -1.70
CA LYS A 89 1.43 14.92 -2.24
C LYS A 89 2.09 14.03 -3.30
N LEU A 90 2.23 12.73 -3.02
CA LEU A 90 2.81 11.75 -3.94
C LEU A 90 1.97 11.57 -5.22
N LEU A 91 0.64 11.60 -5.09
CA LEU A 91 -0.28 11.45 -6.22
C LEU A 91 -0.31 12.70 -7.12
N LYS A 92 -0.23 13.90 -6.53
CA LYS A 92 -0.22 15.18 -7.27
C LYS A 92 1.08 15.38 -8.07
N SER A 93 2.22 14.99 -7.51
CA SER A 93 3.53 15.39 -8.04
C SER A 93 4.05 14.52 -9.19
N ASN A 94 3.47 13.34 -9.44
CA ASN A 94 4.07 12.34 -10.29
C ASN A 94 3.03 11.57 -11.14
N LYS A 95 3.37 11.18 -12.37
CA LYS A 95 2.61 10.17 -13.14
C LYS A 95 3.07 8.72 -12.85
N LYS A 96 3.94 8.55 -11.86
CA LYS A 96 4.59 7.29 -11.46
C LYS A 96 3.64 6.39 -10.70
N LYS A 97 3.77 5.07 -10.78
CA LYS A 97 3.08 4.12 -9.89
C LYS A 97 3.50 4.37 -8.44
N ILE A 98 2.56 4.40 -7.50
CA ILE A 98 2.85 4.52 -6.07
C ILE A 98 2.63 3.17 -5.41
N VAL A 99 3.67 2.69 -4.71
CA VAL A 99 3.63 1.45 -3.93
C VAL A 99 3.81 1.82 -2.46
N HIS A 100 2.70 1.75 -1.71
CA HIS A 100 2.74 1.70 -0.26
C HIS A 100 3.16 0.28 0.13
N TYR A 101 4.35 0.10 0.70
CA TYR A 101 4.81 -1.21 1.12
C TYR A 101 4.84 -1.33 2.65
N THR A 102 4.62 -2.56 3.13
CA THR A 102 4.68 -2.95 4.54
C THR A 102 5.38 -4.31 4.66
N THR A 103 5.87 -4.61 5.85
CA THR A 103 6.56 -5.88 6.17
C THR A 103 5.60 -7.06 6.29
N THR A 104 6.11 -8.26 6.63
CA THR A 104 5.30 -9.45 6.93
C THR A 104 4.67 -9.42 8.34
N GLU A 105 4.99 -8.44 9.17
CA GLU A 105 4.48 -8.37 10.54
C GLU A 105 2.97 -8.09 10.54
N CYS A 106 2.18 -8.99 11.13
CA CYS A 106 0.71 -8.96 11.03
C CYS A 106 0.08 -7.64 11.49
N LYS A 107 0.59 -7.05 12.58
CA LYS A 107 0.10 -5.77 13.14
C LYS A 107 0.37 -4.59 12.21
N LYS A 108 1.58 -4.50 11.64
CA LYS A 108 1.93 -3.47 10.66
C LYS A 108 1.12 -3.61 9.38
N ARG A 109 0.96 -4.85 8.88
CA ARG A 109 0.18 -5.14 7.67
C ARG A 109 -1.25 -4.64 7.75
N VAL A 110 -1.97 -4.96 8.82
CA VAL A 110 -3.38 -4.56 8.95
C VAL A 110 -3.52 -3.05 9.17
N ASN A 111 -2.61 -2.40 9.87
CA ASN A 111 -2.61 -0.93 9.99
C ASN A 111 -2.31 -0.23 8.65
N ALA A 112 -1.37 -0.77 7.86
CA ALA A 112 -1.10 -0.26 6.52
C ALA A 112 -2.31 -0.42 5.58
N ALA A 113 -3.01 -1.57 5.67
CA ALA A 113 -4.24 -1.84 4.93
C ALA A 113 -5.38 -0.92 5.37
N TYR A 114 -5.54 -0.69 6.68
CA TYR A 114 -6.51 0.25 7.24
C TYR A 114 -6.29 1.67 6.68
N LEU A 115 -5.06 2.18 6.69
CA LEU A 115 -4.76 3.53 6.21
C LEU A 115 -5.04 3.70 4.71
N ILE A 116 -4.54 2.79 3.87
CA ILE A 116 -4.75 2.90 2.41
C ILE A 116 -6.21 2.66 2.04
N GLY A 117 -6.89 1.75 2.74
CA GLY A 117 -8.31 1.49 2.53
C GLY A 117 -9.18 2.70 2.89
N SER A 118 -8.93 3.29 4.07
CA SER A 118 -9.60 4.53 4.51
C SER A 118 -9.36 5.68 3.53
N TYR A 119 -8.13 5.83 3.03
CA TYR A 119 -7.82 6.81 1.99
C TYR A 119 -8.63 6.59 0.71
N CYS A 120 -8.76 5.34 0.23
CA CYS A 120 -9.53 5.05 -0.97
C CYS A 120 -11.01 5.43 -0.81
N ILE A 121 -11.59 5.17 0.35
CA ILE A 121 -12.98 5.54 0.65
C ILE A 121 -13.12 7.09 0.74
N ILE A 122 -12.28 7.74 1.55
CA ILE A 122 -12.43 9.17 1.86
C ILE A 122 -12.02 10.05 0.68
N ASN A 123 -10.84 9.80 0.09
CA ASN A 123 -10.23 10.65 -0.91
C ASN A 123 -10.53 10.22 -2.34
N LEU A 124 -10.65 8.92 -2.62
CA LEU A 124 -10.93 8.41 -3.98
C LEU A 124 -12.42 8.10 -4.21
N LYS A 125 -13.26 8.22 -3.18
CA LYS A 125 -14.70 7.93 -3.24
C LYS A 125 -15.03 6.51 -3.70
N ALA A 126 -14.13 5.56 -3.45
CA ALA A 126 -14.37 4.14 -3.70
C ALA A 126 -15.35 3.57 -2.66
N SER A 127 -16.09 2.52 -3.02
CA SER A 127 -16.96 1.84 -2.06
C SER A 127 -16.15 1.00 -1.07
N PRO A 128 -16.59 0.86 0.19
CA PRO A 128 -15.92 -0.02 1.15
C PRO A 128 -15.77 -1.47 0.65
N GLU A 129 -16.78 -1.99 -0.03
CA GLU A 129 -16.81 -3.36 -0.56
C GLU A 129 -15.75 -3.56 -1.65
N GLU A 130 -15.63 -2.59 -2.57
CA GLU A 130 -14.61 -2.62 -3.61
C GLU A 130 -13.19 -2.60 -3.02
N VAL A 131 -12.96 -1.71 -2.06
CA VAL A 131 -11.67 -1.57 -1.37
C VAL A 131 -11.32 -2.85 -0.61
N TYR A 132 -12.26 -3.41 0.14
CA TYR A 132 -12.07 -4.66 0.87
C TYR A 132 -11.79 -5.82 -0.07
N SER A 133 -12.55 -5.97 -1.15
CA SER A 133 -12.34 -7.00 -2.16
C SER A 133 -10.93 -6.93 -2.77
N LYS A 134 -10.47 -5.72 -3.12
CA LYS A 134 -9.11 -5.50 -3.65
C LYS A 134 -8.01 -5.84 -2.65
N LEU A 135 -8.19 -5.50 -1.37
CA LEU A 135 -7.23 -5.82 -0.32
C LEU A 135 -7.13 -7.32 -0.03
N MET A 136 -8.25 -8.03 -0.16
CA MET A 136 -8.34 -9.49 0.05
C MET A 136 -8.06 -10.33 -1.21
N ALA A 137 -7.89 -9.69 -2.37
CA ALA A 137 -7.64 -10.37 -3.63
C ALA A 137 -6.31 -11.17 -3.62
N ASN A 138 -6.17 -12.07 -4.59
CA ASN A 138 -4.95 -12.84 -4.86
C ASN A 138 -4.51 -13.81 -3.74
N ASN A 139 -5.44 -14.32 -2.92
CA ASN A 139 -5.19 -15.26 -1.83
C ASN A 139 -4.05 -14.82 -0.89
N GLY A 140 -3.96 -13.52 -0.62
CA GLY A 140 -3.02 -12.98 0.34
C GLY A 140 -3.29 -13.49 1.76
N PRO A 141 -2.29 -13.50 2.65
CA PRO A 141 -2.50 -13.85 4.04
C PRO A 141 -3.53 -12.90 4.66
N HIS A 142 -4.51 -13.46 5.38
CA HIS A 142 -5.54 -12.68 6.04
C HIS A 142 -4.94 -11.59 6.95
N PHE A 143 -5.65 -10.48 7.08
CA PHE A 143 -5.31 -9.44 8.04
C PHE A 143 -5.72 -9.87 9.44
N LEU A 144 -4.88 -9.57 10.43
CA LEU A 144 -5.18 -9.82 11.83
C LEU A 144 -6.32 -8.87 12.27
N PRO A 145 -7.45 -9.37 12.80
CA PRO A 145 -8.51 -8.51 13.31
C PRO A 145 -8.00 -7.67 14.49
N PHE A 146 -8.40 -6.39 14.54
CA PHE A 146 -8.13 -5.53 15.69
C PHE A 146 -8.80 -6.10 16.96
N ARG A 147 -8.18 -5.81 18.10
CA ARG A 147 -8.67 -6.22 19.43
C ARG A 147 -8.80 -5.00 20.32
N ASP A 148 -9.56 -5.14 21.39
CA ASP A 148 -9.72 -4.10 22.40
C ASP A 148 -8.49 -3.98 23.31
N ALA A 149 -8.51 -2.95 24.14
CA ALA A 149 -7.44 -2.59 25.07
C ALA A 149 -7.69 -3.11 26.51
N ALA A 150 -8.59 -4.07 26.68
CA ALA A 150 -8.81 -4.71 27.97
C ALA A 150 -7.70 -5.73 28.28
N PHE A 151 -7.49 -5.99 29.57
CA PHE A 151 -6.52 -6.95 30.12
C PHE A 151 -7.10 -8.37 30.22
#